data_AF-A0A919IAP2-F1
#
_entry.id   AF-A0A919IAP2-F1
#
_cell.length_a   1.000
_cell.length_b   1.000
_cell.length_c   1.000
_cell.angle_alpha   90.00
_cell.angle_beta   90.00
_cell.angle_gamma   90.00
#
_symmetry.space_group_name_H-M   'P 1'
#
loop_
_entity.id
_entity.type
_entity.pdbx_description
1 polymer ?
#
loop_
_entity_poly.entity_id
_entity_poly.type
_entity_poly.pdbx_seq_one_letter_code
_entity_poly.pdbx_strand_id
1 'polypeptide(L)'
;MTFYDRYIGGETEKVYEEIYSLKQDAFLPENFSEIQKVLTETFERTAYNLEVIYGELKKIDYLFKTEFEYNFQRPLIKPLENTEELLSKLDQNVRPLGYVPLSLKMFYRIVGACNFGWDYDTNEDFIWQCADLIQIVSLDDLQSHVSNEYWASDMKDGLQKHYKYPFLEVSADYLHKDNISGGPAYAIQITTEPSIDGLLLEESHNTTFINYLRICFRNCGFPRITLPEYKNEYQAFFATVKPRLKEI
;
A
#
# COMPACT_ATOMS: atom_id res chain seq x y z
N MET A 1 18.70 22.68 6.90
CA MET A 1 18.56 21.63 5.88
C MET A 1 17.10 21.24 5.86
N THR A 2 16.44 21.18 4.70
CA THR A 2 14.99 20.94 4.66
C THR A 2 14.67 19.46 4.89
N PHE A 3 13.39 19.11 5.06
CA PHE A 3 12.98 17.70 5.11
C PHE A 3 13.39 16.95 3.85
N TYR A 4 13.20 17.58 2.68
CA TYR A 4 13.56 16.97 1.41
C TYR A 4 15.06 16.70 1.28
N ASP A 5 15.91 17.70 1.57
CA ASP A 5 17.37 17.54 1.51
C ASP A 5 17.86 16.36 2.39
N ARG A 6 17.30 16.25 3.60
CA ARG A 6 17.65 15.17 4.55
C ARG A 6 17.14 13.82 4.10
N TYR A 7 15.94 13.77 3.53
CA TYR A 7 15.37 12.54 2.99
C TYR A 7 16.20 12.00 1.82
N ILE A 8 16.61 12.87 0.89
CA ILE A 8 17.53 12.52 -0.19
C ILE A 8 18.90 12.09 0.35
N GLY A 9 19.34 12.70 1.46
CA GLY A 9 20.55 12.33 2.19
C GLY A 9 20.50 10.99 2.94
N GLY A 10 19.37 10.28 2.92
CA GLY A 10 19.21 8.95 3.53
C GLY A 10 18.58 8.94 4.92
N GLU A 11 18.17 10.09 5.47
CA GLU A 11 17.42 10.14 6.74
C GLU A 11 15.94 9.77 6.56
N THR A 12 15.62 8.69 5.82
CA THR A 12 14.24 8.41 5.37
C THR A 12 13.26 8.22 6.53
N GLU A 13 13.58 7.36 7.51
CA GLU A 13 12.70 7.11 8.66
C GLU A 13 12.60 8.33 9.58
N LYS A 14 13.74 8.94 9.91
CA LYS A 14 13.81 10.08 10.84
C LYS A 14 13.08 11.31 10.32
N VAL A 15 13.14 11.58 9.01
CA VAL A 15 12.32 12.65 8.40
C VAL A 15 10.84 12.39 8.60
N TYR A 16 10.37 11.15 8.46
CA TYR A 16 8.96 10.81 8.69
C TYR A 16 8.56 10.89 10.16
N GLU A 17 9.42 10.49 11.10
CA GLU A 17 9.18 10.68 12.54
C GLU A 17 8.92 12.16 12.87
N GLU A 18 9.74 13.06 12.31
CA GLU A 18 9.55 14.50 12.48
C GLU A 18 8.27 15.01 11.80
N ILE A 19 7.96 14.57 10.58
CA ILE A 19 6.71 14.91 9.89
C ILE A 19 5.48 14.46 10.71
N TYR A 20 5.50 13.27 11.29
CA TYR A 20 4.41 12.79 12.15
C TYR A 20 4.28 13.62 13.43
N SER A 21 5.39 14.12 13.97
CA SER A 21 5.38 14.98 15.15
C SER A 21 4.70 16.33 14.94
N LEU A 22 4.66 16.83 13.70
CA LEU A 22 3.99 18.09 13.34
C LEU A 22 2.45 18.01 13.47
N LYS A 23 1.86 16.82 13.36
CA LYS A 23 0.39 16.64 13.37
C LYS A 23 -0.30 17.58 12.38
N GLN A 24 -1.18 18.47 12.84
CA GLN A 24 -1.88 19.43 11.98
C GLN A 24 -0.97 20.54 11.44
N ASP A 25 0.15 20.83 12.10
CA ASP A 25 1.13 21.83 11.61
C ASP A 25 1.82 21.35 10.32
N ALA A 26 1.73 20.06 9.99
CA ALA A 26 2.18 19.51 8.70
C ALA A 26 1.46 20.13 7.50
N PHE A 27 0.26 20.70 7.71
CA PHE A 27 -0.55 21.33 6.66
C PHE A 27 -0.35 22.85 6.56
N LEU A 28 0.55 23.43 7.37
CA LEU A 28 0.98 24.83 7.18
C LEU A 28 1.75 24.96 5.85
N PRO A 29 1.57 26.04 5.07
CA PRO A 29 2.14 26.16 3.73
C PRO A 29 3.65 25.86 3.63
N GLU A 30 4.43 26.31 4.61
CA GLU A 30 5.87 26.12 4.71
C GLU A 30 6.28 24.65 4.91
N ASN A 31 5.54 23.91 5.72
CA ASN A 31 5.80 22.50 5.99
C ASN A 31 5.25 21.63 4.86
N PHE A 32 4.04 21.93 4.41
CA PHE A 32 3.30 21.15 3.43
C PHE A 32 4.06 21.05 2.11
N SER A 33 4.64 22.15 1.63
CA SER A 33 5.42 22.14 0.38
C SER A 33 6.63 21.20 0.45
N GLU A 34 7.35 21.16 1.57
CA GLU A 34 8.48 20.24 1.75
C GLU A 34 8.03 18.80 1.94
N ILE A 35 6.94 18.56 2.69
CA ILE A 35 6.36 17.23 2.88
C ILE A 35 5.88 16.65 1.55
N GLN A 36 5.29 17.46 0.68
CA GLN A 36 4.90 17.02 -0.67
C GLN A 36 6.12 16.55 -1.47
N LYS A 37 7.27 17.24 -1.40
CA LYS A 37 8.50 16.80 -2.08
C LYS A 37 9.00 15.46 -1.53
N VAL A 38 8.96 15.27 -0.21
CA VAL A 38 9.33 14.00 0.45
C VAL A 38 8.39 12.87 -0.01
N LEU A 39 7.07 13.10 -0.01
CA LEU A 39 6.10 12.11 -0.49
C LEU A 39 6.29 11.78 -1.96
N THR A 40 6.54 12.78 -2.81
CA THR A 40 6.82 12.56 -4.24
C THR A 40 8.00 11.63 -4.42
N GLU A 41 9.15 11.93 -3.80
CA GLU A 41 10.34 11.06 -3.87
C GLU A 41 10.05 9.66 -3.30
N THR A 42 9.35 9.56 -2.17
CA THR A 42 8.96 8.29 -1.54
C THR A 42 8.21 7.41 -2.52
N PHE A 43 7.22 7.96 -3.22
CA PHE A 43 6.40 7.19 -4.15
C PHE A 43 7.06 6.97 -5.51
N GLU A 44 7.94 7.85 -5.96
CA GLU A 44 8.80 7.59 -7.13
C GLU A 44 9.76 6.41 -6.87
N ARG A 45 10.35 6.35 -5.68
CA ARG A 45 11.16 5.20 -5.24
C ARG A 45 10.32 3.94 -5.09
N THR A 46 9.10 4.05 -4.57
CA THR A 46 8.14 2.94 -4.46
C THR A 46 7.83 2.36 -5.85
N ALA A 47 7.46 3.20 -6.83
CA ALA A 47 7.20 2.76 -8.20
C ALA A 47 8.43 2.10 -8.82
N TYR A 48 9.62 2.69 -8.64
CA TYR A 48 10.88 2.09 -9.11
C TYR A 48 11.14 0.72 -8.47
N ASN A 49 10.96 0.58 -7.16
CA ASN A 49 11.18 -0.67 -6.44
C ASN A 49 10.22 -1.77 -6.91
N LEU A 50 8.95 -1.43 -7.13
CA LEU A 50 7.95 -2.34 -7.68
C LEU A 50 8.34 -2.85 -9.06
N GLU A 51 8.79 -1.97 -9.97
CA GLU A 51 9.28 -2.36 -11.30
C GLU A 51 10.51 -3.29 -11.23
N VAL A 52 11.45 -3.02 -10.30
CA VAL A 52 12.61 -3.88 -10.07
C VAL A 52 12.18 -5.27 -9.60
N ILE A 53 11.31 -5.35 -8.59
CA ILE A 53 10.83 -6.61 -8.04
C ILE A 53 10.06 -7.40 -9.11
N TYR A 54 9.10 -6.76 -9.78
CA TYR A 54 8.32 -7.37 -10.86
C TYR A 54 9.22 -7.91 -11.99
N GLY A 55 10.22 -7.14 -12.39
CA GLY A 55 11.19 -7.55 -13.41
C GLY A 55 11.98 -8.80 -13.02
N GLU A 56 12.39 -8.93 -11.77
CA GLU A 56 13.11 -10.11 -11.29
C GLU A 56 12.19 -11.31 -11.02
N LEU A 57 10.96 -11.09 -10.55
CA LEU A 57 9.97 -12.15 -10.38
C LEU A 57 9.68 -12.86 -11.71
N LYS A 58 9.57 -12.10 -12.81
CA LYS A 58 9.42 -12.69 -14.15
C LYS A 58 10.60 -13.54 -14.60
N LYS A 59 11.82 -13.29 -14.11
CA LYS A 59 13.01 -14.07 -14.50
C LYS A 59 13.14 -15.40 -13.77
N ILE A 60 12.45 -15.53 -12.64
CA ILE A 60 12.36 -16.79 -11.89
C ILE A 60 11.04 -17.52 -12.19
N ASP A 61 10.39 -17.18 -13.30
CA ASP A 61 9.12 -17.75 -13.75
C ASP A 61 8.00 -17.66 -12.69
N TYR A 62 7.95 -16.55 -11.95
CA TYR A 62 6.85 -16.28 -11.02
C TYR A 62 5.52 -16.20 -11.77
N LEU A 63 4.53 -16.98 -11.33
CA LEU A 63 3.25 -17.16 -12.00
C LEU A 63 2.26 -16.07 -11.59
N PHE A 64 2.50 -14.87 -12.11
CA PHE A 64 1.48 -13.84 -12.12
C PHE A 64 0.28 -14.28 -12.98
N LYS A 65 -0.90 -13.79 -12.62
CA LYS A 65 -2.04 -13.85 -13.54
C LYS A 65 -1.67 -13.14 -14.85
N THR A 66 -2.06 -13.69 -15.99
CA THR A 66 -1.77 -13.12 -17.32
C THR A 66 -3.01 -12.68 -18.06
N GLU A 67 -4.15 -13.31 -17.77
CA GLU A 67 -5.46 -12.96 -18.30
C GLU A 67 -6.26 -12.24 -17.21
N PHE A 68 -6.64 -10.99 -17.47
CA PHE A 68 -7.27 -10.12 -16.48
C PHE A 68 -8.62 -9.62 -17.01
N GLU A 69 -9.66 -9.79 -16.21
CA GLU A 69 -10.97 -9.16 -16.42
C GLU A 69 -11.00 -7.76 -15.79
N TYR A 70 -10.33 -7.59 -14.65
CA TYR A 70 -10.33 -6.35 -13.87
C TYR A 70 -8.91 -5.82 -13.62
N ASN A 71 -8.82 -4.51 -13.37
CA ASN A 71 -7.56 -3.84 -13.10
C ASN A 71 -6.84 -4.41 -11.88
N PHE A 72 -7.54 -4.64 -10.76
CA PHE A 72 -6.95 -5.15 -9.52
C PHE A 72 -6.19 -6.49 -9.69
N GLN A 73 -6.43 -7.23 -10.77
CA GLN A 73 -5.75 -8.50 -11.04
C GLN A 73 -4.36 -8.31 -11.69
N ARG A 74 -4.05 -7.11 -12.20
CA ARG A 74 -2.80 -6.82 -12.90
C ARG A 74 -1.65 -6.65 -11.90
N PRO A 75 -0.44 -7.20 -12.19
CA PRO A 75 0.69 -7.08 -11.28
C PRO A 75 1.11 -5.66 -10.97
N LEU A 76 1.11 -4.80 -11.98
CA LEU A 76 1.40 -3.38 -11.88
C LEU A 76 0.38 -2.61 -12.72
N ILE A 77 -0.10 -1.51 -12.17
CA ILE A 77 -0.97 -0.57 -12.86
C ILE A 77 -0.39 0.81 -12.66
N LYS A 78 -0.09 1.48 -13.77
CA LYS A 78 0.30 2.89 -13.74
C LYS A 78 -0.88 3.74 -13.26
N PRO A 79 -0.65 4.98 -12.79
CA PRO A 79 -1.74 5.90 -12.48
C PRO A 79 -2.76 5.96 -13.62
N LEU A 80 -4.05 5.82 -13.28
CA LEU A 80 -5.14 5.83 -14.25
C LEU A 80 -5.28 7.21 -14.89
N GLU A 81 -5.74 7.29 -16.14
CA GLU A 81 -5.90 8.56 -16.86
C GLU A 81 -6.84 9.53 -16.12
N ASN A 82 -7.86 9.01 -15.44
CA ASN A 82 -8.84 9.76 -14.65
C ASN A 82 -8.53 9.76 -13.14
N THR A 83 -7.26 9.59 -12.73
CA THR A 83 -6.86 9.51 -11.31
C THR A 83 -7.40 10.68 -10.48
N GLU A 84 -7.30 11.93 -10.94
CA GLU A 84 -7.80 13.09 -10.17
C GLU A 84 -9.33 13.10 -10.01
N GLU A 85 -10.06 12.62 -11.02
CA GLU A 85 -11.52 12.49 -10.93
C GLU A 85 -11.90 11.43 -9.88
N LEU A 86 -11.24 10.27 -9.92
CA LEU A 86 -11.47 9.19 -8.97
C LEU A 86 -11.09 9.57 -7.54
N LEU A 87 -9.96 10.28 -7.35
CA LEU A 87 -9.57 10.79 -6.04
C LEU A 87 -10.56 11.83 -5.50
N SER A 88 -11.09 12.70 -6.36
CA SER A 88 -12.13 13.66 -5.97
C SER A 88 -13.41 12.95 -5.52
N LYS A 89 -13.85 11.91 -6.25
CA LYS A 89 -15.00 11.08 -5.86
C LYS A 89 -14.74 10.33 -4.56
N LEU A 90 -13.54 9.77 -4.39
CA LEU A 90 -13.15 9.08 -3.15
C LEU A 90 -13.21 10.04 -1.96
N ASP A 91 -12.60 11.23 -2.06
CA ASP A 91 -12.64 12.25 -1.01
C ASP A 91 -14.10 12.65 -0.68
N GLN A 92 -14.97 12.81 -1.70
CA GLN A 92 -16.39 13.14 -1.50
C GLN A 92 -17.15 12.03 -0.76
N ASN A 93 -16.97 10.76 -1.15
CA ASN A 93 -17.69 9.64 -0.56
C ASN A 93 -17.20 9.32 0.87
N VAL A 94 -15.90 9.51 1.15
CA VAL A 94 -15.31 9.29 2.48
C VAL A 94 -15.61 10.45 3.43
N ARG A 95 -15.87 11.65 2.92
CA ARG A 95 -16.04 12.88 3.70
C ARG A 95 -16.98 12.77 4.91
N PRO A 96 -18.15 12.10 4.83
CA PRO A 96 -19.07 11.98 5.96
C PRO A 96 -18.49 11.21 7.16
N LEU A 97 -17.41 10.45 6.95
CA LEU A 97 -16.74 9.62 7.96
C LEU A 97 -15.35 10.14 8.33
N GLY A 98 -14.72 10.96 7.48
CA GLY A 98 -13.44 11.58 7.78
C GLY A 98 -12.67 12.05 6.54
N TYR A 99 -11.36 11.80 6.52
CA TYR A 99 -10.46 12.19 5.45
C TYR A 99 -9.58 11.02 5.00
N VAL A 100 -9.35 10.93 3.70
CA VAL A 100 -8.35 10.04 3.11
C VAL A 100 -6.95 10.59 3.37
N PRO A 101 -6.00 9.79 3.92
CA PRO A 101 -4.62 10.24 4.15
C PRO A 101 -3.92 10.69 2.87
N LEU A 102 -3.06 11.70 2.99
CA LEU A 102 -2.34 12.25 1.84
C LEU A 102 -1.44 11.20 1.15
N SER A 103 -0.81 10.32 1.94
CA SER A 103 0.06 9.24 1.44
C SER A 103 -0.66 8.33 0.45
N LEU A 104 -1.89 7.89 0.77
CA LEU A 104 -2.68 7.04 -0.13
C LEU A 104 -3.01 7.77 -1.44
N LYS A 105 -3.39 9.05 -1.37
CA LYS A 105 -3.67 9.86 -2.56
C LYS A 105 -2.42 10.04 -3.44
N MET A 106 -1.27 10.27 -2.81
CA MET A 106 0.02 10.39 -3.51
C MET A 106 0.47 9.06 -4.12
N PHE A 107 0.25 7.94 -3.44
CA PHE A 107 0.49 6.61 -3.99
C PHE A 107 -0.29 6.40 -5.29
N TYR A 108 -1.59 6.70 -5.31
CA TYR A 108 -2.39 6.56 -6.53
C TYR A 108 -1.95 7.49 -7.66
N ARG A 109 -1.51 8.72 -7.35
CA ARG A 109 -1.01 9.69 -8.35
C ARG A 109 0.30 9.28 -9.01
N ILE A 110 1.18 8.62 -8.28
CA ILE A 110 2.56 8.37 -8.74
C ILE A 110 2.78 6.89 -9.07
N VAL A 111 2.27 5.99 -8.23
CA VAL A 111 2.45 4.54 -8.35
C VAL A 111 1.31 3.91 -9.13
N GLY A 112 0.06 4.25 -8.81
CA GLY A 112 -1.13 3.62 -9.36
C GLY A 112 -1.59 2.44 -8.50
N ALA A 113 -1.19 1.21 -8.81
CA ALA A 113 -1.56 0.03 -8.04
C ALA A 113 -0.55 -1.10 -8.23
N CYS A 114 -0.59 -2.11 -7.35
CA CYS A 114 0.19 -3.32 -7.52
C CYS A 114 -0.54 -4.54 -6.95
N ASN A 115 -0.36 -5.70 -7.58
CA ASN A 115 -0.86 -6.96 -7.07
C ASN A 115 0.10 -8.06 -7.44
N PHE A 116 1.07 -8.37 -6.57
CA PHE A 116 1.99 -9.46 -6.85
C PHE A 116 1.40 -10.85 -6.58
N GLY A 117 0.06 -10.94 -6.52
CA GLY A 117 -0.73 -12.15 -6.37
C GLY A 117 -0.30 -13.25 -7.34
N TRP A 118 -0.20 -14.45 -6.79
CA TRP A 118 -0.04 -15.67 -7.58
C TRP A 118 -1.34 -16.01 -8.31
N ASP A 119 -1.25 -16.55 -9.52
CA ASP A 119 -2.42 -17.08 -10.23
C ASP A 119 -2.80 -18.47 -9.70
N TYR A 120 -3.39 -18.49 -8.51
CA TYR A 120 -3.86 -19.73 -7.88
C TYR A 120 -5.08 -20.34 -8.60
N ASP A 121 -5.73 -19.62 -9.51
CA ASP A 121 -6.82 -20.16 -10.33
C ASP A 121 -6.31 -21.19 -11.35
N THR A 122 -5.06 -21.06 -11.78
CA THR A 122 -4.45 -21.92 -12.80
C THR A 122 -3.27 -22.75 -12.27
N ASN A 123 -2.74 -22.42 -11.09
CA ASN A 123 -1.58 -23.08 -10.50
C ASN A 123 -1.77 -23.34 -9.00
N GLU A 124 -1.73 -24.60 -8.57
CA GLU A 124 -1.93 -24.97 -7.16
C GLU A 124 -0.64 -24.81 -6.31
N ASP A 125 0.54 -24.83 -6.93
CA ASP A 125 1.82 -24.80 -6.24
C ASP A 125 2.34 -23.36 -6.07
N PHE A 126 2.42 -22.89 -4.82
CA PHE A 126 3.02 -21.59 -4.47
C PHE A 126 4.56 -21.70 -4.39
N ILE A 127 5.29 -20.76 -5.00
CA ILE A 127 6.75 -20.68 -4.83
C ILE A 127 7.12 -20.35 -3.37
N TRP A 128 6.37 -19.44 -2.73
CA TRP A 128 6.60 -19.04 -1.34
C TRP A 128 5.27 -18.97 -0.58
N GLN A 129 5.13 -19.80 0.44
CA GLN A 129 3.92 -19.92 1.25
C GLN A 129 3.85 -18.81 2.30
N CYS A 130 2.66 -18.23 2.42
CA CYS A 130 2.26 -17.18 3.35
C CYS A 130 3.27 -16.03 3.43
N ALA A 131 3.92 -15.74 2.30
CA ALA A 131 4.97 -14.74 2.18
C ALA A 131 4.41 -13.31 2.17
N ASP A 132 3.08 -13.18 2.03
CA ASP A 132 2.33 -11.92 2.06
C ASP A 132 2.83 -10.95 1.00
N LEU A 133 2.74 -11.37 -0.26
CA LEU A 133 3.09 -10.53 -1.40
C LEU A 133 2.46 -9.12 -1.30
N ILE A 134 3.21 -8.13 -1.79
CA ILE A 134 2.72 -6.76 -1.83
C ILE A 134 1.53 -6.67 -2.79
N GLN A 135 0.44 -6.14 -2.26
CA GLN A 135 -0.79 -5.86 -2.97
C GLN A 135 -1.32 -4.55 -2.44
N ILE A 136 -1.73 -3.66 -3.34
CA ILE A 136 -2.50 -2.45 -3.09
C ILE A 136 -3.52 -2.34 -4.22
N VAL A 137 -4.80 -2.45 -3.87
CA VAL A 137 -5.92 -2.42 -4.82
C VAL A 137 -5.91 -1.14 -5.66
N SER A 138 -6.43 -1.25 -6.88
CA SER A 138 -6.47 -0.13 -7.80
C SER A 138 -7.49 0.93 -7.37
N LEU A 139 -7.26 2.17 -7.79
CA LEU A 139 -8.11 3.29 -7.35
C LEU A 139 -9.55 3.15 -7.82
N ASP A 140 -9.77 2.63 -9.03
CA ASP A 140 -11.09 2.34 -9.57
C ASP A 140 -11.83 1.24 -8.78
N ASP A 141 -11.11 0.22 -8.33
CA ASP A 141 -11.64 -0.85 -7.48
C ASP A 141 -12.03 -0.30 -6.10
N LEU A 142 -11.11 0.41 -5.43
CA LEU A 142 -11.38 1.08 -4.16
C LEU A 142 -12.56 2.06 -4.26
N GLN A 143 -12.62 2.84 -5.34
CA GLN A 143 -13.72 3.78 -5.57
C GLN A 143 -15.04 3.04 -5.78
N SER A 144 -15.04 1.89 -6.47
CA SER A 144 -16.25 1.07 -6.68
C SER A 144 -16.81 0.56 -5.36
N HIS A 145 -15.94 0.13 -4.43
CA HIS A 145 -16.34 -0.29 -3.09
C HIS A 145 -16.97 0.86 -2.29
N VAL A 146 -16.34 2.03 -2.28
CA VAL A 146 -16.77 3.18 -1.48
C VAL A 146 -17.98 3.90 -2.09
N SER A 147 -18.23 3.74 -3.39
CA SER A 147 -19.39 4.34 -4.07
C SER A 147 -20.66 3.52 -3.97
N ASN A 148 -20.59 2.32 -3.40
CA ASN A 148 -21.77 1.53 -3.07
C ASN A 148 -22.67 2.35 -2.12
N GLU A 149 -23.96 2.45 -2.45
CA GLU A 149 -24.94 3.22 -1.66
C GLU A 149 -25.03 2.78 -0.20
N TYR A 150 -24.68 1.52 0.10
CA TYR A 150 -24.68 0.96 1.44
C TYR A 150 -23.37 1.16 2.19
N TRP A 151 -22.25 1.49 1.53
CA TRP A 151 -20.94 1.53 2.19
C TRP A 151 -20.93 2.45 3.42
N ALA A 152 -21.47 3.66 3.28
CA ALA A 152 -21.50 4.62 4.37
C ALA A 152 -22.46 4.22 5.50
N SER A 153 -23.59 3.57 5.19
CA SER A 153 -24.52 3.07 6.21
C SER A 153 -23.93 1.86 6.93
N ASP A 154 -23.35 0.92 6.20
CA ASP A 154 -22.74 -0.29 6.74
C ASP A 154 -21.55 0.06 7.64
N MET A 155 -20.74 1.04 7.23
CA MET A 155 -19.65 1.55 8.06
C MET A 155 -20.18 2.22 9.34
N LYS A 156 -21.27 3.00 9.29
CA LYS A 156 -21.88 3.61 10.48
C LYS A 156 -22.46 2.56 11.43
N ASP A 157 -23.13 1.55 10.90
CA ASP A 157 -23.66 0.43 11.66
C ASP A 157 -22.54 -0.39 12.30
N GLY A 158 -21.48 -0.65 11.53
CA GLY A 158 -20.27 -1.32 11.98
C GLY A 158 -19.61 -0.55 13.12
N LEU A 159 -19.49 0.77 13.04
CA LEU A 159 -18.95 1.63 14.10
C LEU A 159 -19.74 1.57 15.42
N GLN A 160 -21.03 1.29 15.37
CA GLN A 160 -21.85 1.15 16.57
C GLN A 160 -21.69 -0.22 17.24
N LYS A 161 -21.32 -1.25 16.47
CA LYS A 161 -21.40 -2.65 16.90
C LYS A 161 -20.05 -3.36 17.01
N HIS A 162 -19.12 -3.09 16.09
CA HIS A 162 -17.96 -3.93 15.80
C HIS A 162 -16.66 -3.14 15.54
N TYR A 163 -16.72 -1.98 14.88
CA TYR A 163 -15.55 -1.22 14.46
C TYR A 163 -15.25 -0.05 15.39
N LYS A 164 -13.95 0.23 15.57
CA LYS A 164 -13.49 1.38 16.36
C LYS A 164 -13.37 2.65 15.52
N TYR A 165 -13.09 2.51 14.22
CA TYR A 165 -12.84 3.61 13.29
C TYR A 165 -13.35 3.25 11.89
N PRO A 166 -13.76 4.23 11.07
CA PRO A 166 -13.99 3.98 9.66
C PRO A 166 -12.67 3.67 8.95
N PHE A 167 -12.73 2.92 7.85
CA PHE A 167 -11.54 2.45 7.16
C PHE A 167 -11.78 2.25 5.65
N LEU A 168 -10.68 2.14 4.91
CA LEU A 168 -10.64 1.78 3.49
C LEU A 168 -9.82 0.50 3.32
N GLU A 169 -10.43 -0.57 2.84
CA GLU A 169 -9.71 -1.82 2.53
C GLU A 169 -8.80 -1.57 1.32
N VAL A 170 -7.50 -1.81 1.48
CA VAL A 170 -6.49 -1.52 0.45
C VAL A 170 -5.74 -2.75 -0.03
N SER A 171 -5.86 -3.89 0.66
CA SER A 171 -5.22 -5.16 0.30
C SER A 171 -5.95 -6.30 0.99
N ALA A 172 -5.96 -7.49 0.39
CA ALA A 172 -6.30 -8.70 1.12
C ALA A 172 -5.28 -8.94 2.26
N ASP A 173 -5.60 -9.83 3.21
CA ASP A 173 -4.60 -10.30 4.17
C ASP A 173 -3.73 -11.42 3.57
N TYR A 174 -2.64 -11.74 4.28
CA TYR A 174 -1.67 -12.73 3.84
C TYR A 174 -2.24 -14.13 3.57
N LEU A 175 -3.35 -14.55 4.19
CA LEU A 175 -3.96 -15.85 3.93
C LEU A 175 -4.78 -15.84 2.66
N HIS A 176 -5.62 -14.81 2.46
CA HIS A 176 -6.42 -14.71 1.23
C HIS A 176 -5.55 -14.52 -0.01
N LYS A 177 -4.37 -13.89 0.11
CA LYS A 177 -3.37 -13.81 -0.98
C LYS A 177 -2.84 -15.17 -1.44
N ASP A 178 -2.94 -16.17 -0.58
CA ASP A 178 -2.55 -17.57 -0.83
C ASP A 178 -3.78 -18.48 -1.01
N ASN A 179 -4.97 -17.91 -1.28
CA ASN A 179 -6.23 -18.66 -1.40
C ASN A 179 -6.57 -19.53 -0.18
N ILE A 180 -6.16 -19.09 1.02
CA ILE A 180 -6.50 -19.70 2.29
C ILE A 180 -7.58 -18.83 2.96
N SER A 181 -8.56 -19.47 3.61
CA SER A 181 -9.55 -18.75 4.41
C SER A 181 -8.86 -17.93 5.49
N GLY A 182 -9.01 -16.61 5.40
CA GLY A 182 -8.18 -15.66 6.12
C GLY A 182 -8.91 -14.78 7.12
N GLY A 183 -8.18 -13.76 7.56
CA GLY A 183 -8.68 -12.70 8.44
C GLY A 183 -9.36 -11.57 7.65
N PRO A 184 -9.62 -10.43 8.33
CA PRO A 184 -10.05 -9.22 7.66
C PRO A 184 -8.95 -8.66 6.74
N ALA A 185 -9.36 -7.97 5.68
CA ALA A 185 -8.47 -7.29 4.75
C ALA A 185 -7.63 -6.21 5.45
N TYR A 186 -6.44 -5.91 4.90
CA TYR A 186 -5.64 -4.79 5.36
C TYR A 186 -6.31 -3.49 4.95
N ALA A 187 -6.45 -2.58 5.91
CA ALA A 187 -7.24 -1.38 5.70
C ALA A 187 -6.55 -0.12 6.24
N ILE A 188 -6.72 1.01 5.57
CA ILE A 188 -6.25 2.30 6.06
C ILE A 188 -7.34 2.94 6.91
N GLN A 189 -6.97 3.33 8.13
CA GLN A 189 -7.86 4.07 9.02
C GLN A 189 -8.24 5.44 8.44
N ILE A 190 -9.53 5.77 8.51
CA ILE A 190 -10.07 7.09 8.22
C ILE A 190 -10.19 7.90 9.52
N THR A 191 -9.65 9.12 9.49
CA THR A 191 -9.59 10.02 10.64
C THR A 191 -10.50 11.24 10.46
N THR A 192 -10.94 11.82 11.57
CA THR A 192 -11.78 13.03 11.58
C THR A 192 -11.04 14.30 11.22
N GLU A 193 -9.71 14.24 11.12
CA GLU A 193 -8.84 15.33 10.67
C GLU A 193 -7.94 14.84 9.52
N PRO A 194 -7.47 15.73 8.63
CA PRO A 194 -6.47 15.36 7.62
C PRO A 194 -5.20 14.79 8.27
N SER A 195 -4.57 13.84 7.58
CA SER A 195 -3.30 13.24 7.99
C SER A 195 -2.36 13.08 6.80
N ILE A 196 -1.05 13.15 7.07
CA ILE A 196 -0.02 12.90 6.05
C ILE A 196 0.01 11.41 5.68
N ASP A 197 -0.09 10.54 6.68
CA ASP A 197 -0.10 9.09 6.51
C ASP A 197 -1.18 8.44 7.37
N GLY A 198 -1.60 7.23 7.00
CA GLY A 198 -2.67 6.50 7.68
C GLY A 198 -2.13 5.29 8.45
N LEU A 199 -2.77 4.96 9.58
CA LEU A 199 -2.56 3.67 10.23
C LEU A 199 -3.10 2.55 9.33
N LEU A 200 -2.29 1.52 9.13
CA LEU A 200 -2.67 0.28 8.47
C LEU A 200 -3.20 -0.69 9.53
N LEU A 201 -4.49 -0.96 9.45
CA LEU A 201 -5.25 -1.86 10.31
C LEU A 201 -5.13 -3.29 9.78
N GLU A 202 -5.30 -4.25 10.69
CA GLU A 202 -5.32 -5.70 10.44
C GLU A 202 -4.02 -6.31 9.87
N GLU A 203 -3.03 -5.49 9.56
CA GLU A 203 -1.67 -5.91 9.25
C GLU A 203 -0.87 -6.12 10.56
N SER A 204 -0.17 -7.25 10.65
CA SER A 204 0.50 -7.74 11.85
C SER A 204 1.57 -6.82 12.47
N HIS A 205 2.19 -5.91 11.69
CA HIS A 205 3.22 -5.02 12.21
C HIS A 205 2.65 -3.79 12.94
N ASN A 206 1.33 -3.56 12.91
CA ASN A 206 0.66 -2.44 13.59
C ASN A 206 1.30 -1.08 13.26
N THR A 207 1.37 -0.76 11.97
CA THR A 207 2.19 0.34 11.46
C THR A 207 1.42 1.31 10.57
N THR A 208 2.10 2.28 9.98
CA THR A 208 1.51 3.19 8.98
C THR A 208 1.66 2.64 7.57
N PHE A 209 0.88 3.16 6.62
CA PHE A 209 0.96 2.73 5.23
C PHE A 209 2.37 2.86 4.63
N ILE A 210 3.08 3.97 4.87
CA ILE A 210 4.46 4.15 4.35
C ILE A 210 5.44 3.18 5.03
N ASN A 211 5.28 2.95 6.34
CA ASN A 211 6.12 1.97 7.04
C ASN A 211 5.84 0.53 6.58
N TYR A 212 4.60 0.20 6.23
CA TYR A 212 4.29 -1.08 5.58
C TYR A 212 5.03 -1.23 4.26
N LEU A 213 5.04 -0.19 3.40
CA LEU A 213 5.83 -0.21 2.16
C LEU A 213 7.34 -0.39 2.44
N ARG A 214 7.88 0.25 3.49
CA ARG A 214 9.27 0.01 3.94
C ARG A 214 9.50 -1.46 4.26
N ILE A 215 8.61 -2.09 5.03
CA ILE A 215 8.70 -3.50 5.40
C ILE A 215 8.64 -4.39 4.15
N CYS A 216 7.71 -4.10 3.22
CA CYS A 216 7.65 -4.80 1.94
C CYS A 216 8.99 -4.70 1.20
N PHE A 217 9.56 -3.51 1.02
CA PHE A 217 10.81 -3.35 0.26
C PHE A 217 12.05 -3.88 0.98
N ARG A 218 12.12 -3.82 2.31
CA ARG A 218 13.17 -4.52 3.08
C ARG A 218 13.17 -6.03 2.82
N ASN A 219 12.00 -6.58 2.48
CA ASN A 219 11.75 -7.98 2.15
C ASN A 219 11.38 -8.20 0.66
N CYS A 220 11.88 -7.35 -0.24
CA CYS A 220 11.74 -7.50 -1.70
C CYS A 220 10.29 -7.73 -2.21
N GLY A 221 9.30 -7.15 -1.54
CA GLY A 221 7.88 -7.27 -1.86
C GLY A 221 7.11 -8.30 -1.04
N PHE A 222 7.74 -8.98 -0.08
CA PHE A 222 7.15 -10.09 0.67
C PHE A 222 7.39 -9.94 2.20
N PRO A 223 6.66 -9.04 2.89
CA PRO A 223 6.80 -8.74 4.31
C PRO A 223 6.94 -9.96 5.26
N ARG A 224 6.34 -11.10 4.92
CA ARG A 224 6.34 -12.30 5.78
C ARG A 224 7.29 -13.41 5.31
N ILE A 225 8.06 -13.21 4.24
CA ILE A 225 8.87 -14.27 3.62
C ILE A 225 9.96 -14.85 4.53
N THR A 226 10.42 -14.08 5.52
CA THR A 226 11.45 -14.50 6.46
C THR A 226 10.93 -15.35 7.62
N LEU A 227 9.62 -15.60 7.71
CA LEU A 227 9.05 -16.40 8.78
C LEU A 227 9.52 -17.86 8.67
N PRO A 228 10.18 -18.40 9.72
CA PRO A 228 10.84 -19.71 9.64
C PRO A 228 9.85 -20.87 9.53
N GLU A 229 8.58 -20.66 9.89
CA GLU A 229 7.53 -21.69 9.86
C GLU A 229 7.26 -22.22 8.44
N TYR A 230 7.36 -21.34 7.42
CA TYR A 230 7.05 -21.68 6.03
C TYR A 230 8.27 -22.18 5.22
N LYS A 231 9.49 -21.99 5.74
CA LYS A 231 10.74 -22.47 5.12
C LYS A 231 10.91 -22.03 3.66
N ASN A 232 10.49 -20.81 3.33
CA ASN A 232 10.61 -20.26 1.98
C ASN A 232 12.08 -20.13 1.54
N GLU A 233 12.39 -20.56 0.33
CA GLU A 233 13.71 -20.42 -0.30
C GLU A 233 13.76 -19.14 -1.13
N TYR A 234 14.13 -18.02 -0.50
CA TYR A 234 14.08 -16.68 -1.10
C TYR A 234 15.46 -16.02 -1.30
N GLN A 235 16.52 -16.64 -0.80
CA GLN A 235 17.82 -15.99 -0.60
C GLN A 235 18.47 -15.59 -1.93
N ALA A 236 18.36 -16.42 -2.97
CA ALA A 236 18.88 -16.12 -4.29
C ALA A 236 18.15 -14.92 -4.94
N PHE A 237 16.83 -14.86 -4.78
CA PHE A 237 16.02 -13.72 -5.23
C PHE A 237 16.42 -12.44 -4.48
N PHE A 238 16.54 -12.51 -3.15
CA PHE A 238 16.94 -11.37 -2.32
C PHE A 238 18.33 -10.83 -2.66
N ALA A 239 19.31 -11.72 -2.88
CA ALA A 239 20.67 -11.33 -3.26
C ALA A 239 20.71 -10.53 -4.56
N THR A 240 19.75 -10.77 -5.45
CA THR A 240 19.63 -10.08 -6.74
C THR A 240 18.84 -8.77 -6.62
N VAL A 241 17.73 -8.79 -5.87
CA VAL A 241 16.78 -7.67 -5.82
C VAL A 241 17.20 -6.60 -4.80
N LYS A 242 17.53 -7.01 -3.58
CA LYS A 242 17.73 -6.08 -2.44
C LYS A 242 18.76 -4.98 -2.69
N PRO A 243 19.94 -5.24 -3.31
CA PRO A 243 20.93 -4.19 -3.58
C PRO A 243 20.47 -3.13 -4.59
N ARG A 244 19.40 -3.39 -5.34
CA ARG A 244 18.86 -2.49 -6.36
C ARG A 244 17.71 -1.65 -5.85
N LEU A 245 17.10 -1.99 -4.71
CA LEU A 245 16.00 -1.24 -4.16
C LEU A 245 16.48 0.07 -3.55
N LYS A 246 15.70 1.13 -3.73
CA LYS A 246 15.93 2.42 -3.09
C LYS A 246 15.23 2.43 -1.73
N GLU A 247 15.92 2.89 -0.71
CA GLU A 247 15.33 3.08 0.61
C GLU A 247 14.24 4.16 0.56
N ILE A 248 13.14 3.93 1.28
CA ILE A 248 12.03 4.88 1.41
C ILE A 248 11.73 5.23 2.87
#